data_AF-A0A2G6IQS9-F1
#
_entry.id   AF-A0A2G6IQS9-F1
#
_cell.length_a   1.000
_cell.length_b   1.000
_cell.length_c   1.000
_cell.angle_alpha   90.00
_cell.angle_beta   90.00
_cell.angle_gamma   90.00
#
_symmetry.space_group_name_H-M   'P 1'
#
loop_
_entity.id
_entity.type
_entity.pdbx_description
1 polymer ?
#
loop_
_entity_poly.entity_id
_entity_poly.type
_entity_poly.pdbx_seq_one_letter_code
_entity_poly.pdbx_strand_id
1 'polypeptide(L)'
;MRGDAMAINQDSDLIFIFGRQRSGTTVFRELLAQNGALNCDEILHGDLSRPFRFYQFVAEAAARDPALIHPQHHAALFRRYIEALRAEHGGKLAMDVKYFALNLIPGGLGGGPFLIDYAAAQRAHVVLILRRNKLRMIVSERLAQATGRWSADRPERLLAKKPKVELAPERIVAEIEALQRMDRVVLEMLGKTPWAEVLYYDEMFAANGDFSKQVQGVARKVLGRGGDFRRPRNLKMNPEALSDLIAAPEEIAAALRDTAHGWMLEGGG
;
A
#
# COMPACT_ATOMS: atom_id res chain seq x y z
N MET A 1 5.01 7.46 -34.64
CA MET A 1 3.94 8.23 -33.97
C MET A 1 4.45 8.66 -32.61
N ARG A 2 4.70 9.96 -32.41
CA ARG A 2 4.93 10.51 -31.07
C ARG A 2 3.54 10.63 -30.43
N GLY A 3 3.17 9.63 -29.63
CA GLY A 3 1.88 9.61 -28.96
C GLY A 3 1.80 10.77 -27.98
N ASP A 4 0.71 11.52 -28.03
CA ASP A 4 0.39 12.52 -27.01
C ASP A 4 0.53 11.88 -25.64
N ALA A 5 1.44 12.43 -24.82
CA ALA A 5 1.59 11.98 -23.45
C ALA A 5 0.24 12.18 -22.75
N MET A 6 -0.44 11.07 -22.43
CA MET A 6 -1.72 11.12 -21.72
C MET A 6 -1.52 11.84 -20.38
N ALA A 7 -2.00 13.07 -20.29
CA ALA A 7 -1.93 13.85 -19.07
C ALA A 7 -2.82 13.21 -17.97
N ILE A 8 -2.51 13.46 -16.70
CA ILE A 8 -3.40 13.09 -15.60
C ILE A 8 -4.71 13.91 -15.68
N ASN A 9 -5.84 13.33 -15.29
CA ASN A 9 -7.06 14.11 -15.06
C ASN A 9 -6.95 14.75 -13.66
N GLN A 10 -6.67 16.05 -13.60
CA GLN A 10 -6.55 16.78 -12.32
C GLN A 10 -7.86 16.74 -11.50
N ASP A 11 -8.98 16.53 -12.18
CA ASP A 11 -10.31 16.46 -11.57
C ASP A 11 -10.71 15.04 -11.17
N SER A 12 -9.84 14.03 -11.37
CA SER A 12 -10.15 12.65 -11.00
C SER A 12 -10.38 12.53 -9.49
N ASP A 13 -11.51 11.99 -9.10
CA ASP A 13 -11.84 11.71 -7.70
C ASP A 13 -11.14 10.45 -7.17
N LEU A 14 -10.63 9.58 -8.05
CA LEU A 14 -10.04 8.31 -7.66
C LEU A 14 -8.55 8.46 -7.33
N ILE A 15 -8.14 7.91 -6.18
CA ILE A 15 -6.76 7.82 -5.74
C ILE A 15 -6.44 6.37 -5.40
N PHE A 16 -5.66 5.71 -6.25
CA PHE A 16 -5.13 4.38 -6.01
C PHE A 16 -3.75 4.46 -5.36
N ILE A 17 -3.61 3.83 -4.20
CA ILE A 17 -2.37 3.74 -3.44
C ILE A 17 -1.91 2.28 -3.50
N PHE A 18 -0.94 1.99 -4.36
CA PHE A 18 -0.40 0.65 -4.51
C PHE A 18 0.78 0.44 -3.56
N GLY A 19 0.88 -0.76 -3.00
CA GLY A 19 2.06 -1.15 -2.23
C GLY A 19 1.93 -2.55 -1.66
N ARG A 20 2.90 -2.91 -0.84
CA ARG A 20 2.87 -4.18 -0.08
C ARG A 20 2.28 -3.96 1.30
N GLN A 21 2.00 -5.06 1.99
CA GLN A 21 1.88 -4.99 3.44
C GLN A 21 3.15 -4.40 4.04
N ARG A 22 3.00 -3.53 5.04
CA ARG A 22 4.12 -2.87 5.75
C ARG A 22 5.00 -1.94 4.89
N SER A 23 4.50 -1.50 3.73
CA SER A 23 5.19 -0.54 2.86
C SER A 23 4.88 0.93 3.18
N GLY A 24 3.86 1.23 3.98
CA GLY A 24 3.48 2.61 4.34
C GLY A 24 2.25 3.17 3.63
N THR A 25 1.58 2.38 2.80
CA THR A 25 0.31 2.77 2.14
C THR A 25 -0.73 3.31 3.12
N THR A 26 -0.91 2.68 4.29
CA THR A 26 -1.81 3.14 5.35
C THR A 26 -1.46 4.54 5.83
N VAL A 27 -0.17 4.85 6.00
CA VAL A 27 0.29 6.16 6.46
C VAL A 27 -0.11 7.25 5.46
N PHE A 28 0.12 7.01 4.17
CA PHE A 28 -0.25 7.98 3.13
C PHE A 28 -1.77 8.09 2.97
N ARG A 29 -2.50 6.96 2.99
CA ARG A 29 -3.97 6.94 2.95
C ARG A 29 -4.58 7.76 4.08
N GLU A 30 -4.08 7.60 5.30
CA GLU A 30 -4.54 8.38 6.45
C GLU A 30 -4.23 9.86 6.33
N LEU A 31 -3.09 10.24 5.75
CA LEU A 31 -2.79 11.63 5.44
C LEU A 31 -3.86 12.23 4.51
N LEU A 32 -4.28 11.49 3.49
CA LEU A 32 -5.35 11.93 2.58
C LEU A 32 -6.70 12.01 3.31
N ALA A 33 -7.02 11.03 4.14
CA ALA A 33 -8.27 10.99 4.89
C ALA A 33 -8.38 12.16 5.89
N GLN A 34 -7.28 12.50 6.56
CA GLN A 34 -7.18 13.67 7.43
C GLN A 34 -7.47 14.99 6.71
N ASN A 35 -7.23 15.00 5.39
CA ASN A 35 -7.44 16.15 4.53
C ASN A 35 -8.66 15.95 3.61
N GLY A 36 -9.64 15.15 4.06
CA GLY A 36 -11.00 15.08 3.53
C GLY A 36 -11.24 14.12 2.36
N ALA A 37 -10.30 13.24 2.03
CA ALA A 37 -10.60 12.09 1.18
C ALA A 37 -11.41 11.03 1.95
N LEU A 38 -12.31 10.30 1.27
CA LEU A 38 -12.92 9.11 1.83
C LEU A 38 -11.85 8.04 1.99
N ASN A 39 -11.80 7.45 3.18
CA ASN A 39 -10.90 6.36 3.47
C ASN A 39 -11.54 5.02 3.09
N CYS A 40 -11.24 4.50 1.90
CA CYS A 40 -11.77 3.21 1.41
C CYS A 40 -11.00 1.99 1.96
N ASP A 41 -10.04 2.21 2.85
CA ASP A 41 -9.20 1.18 3.46
C ASP A 41 -8.44 0.31 2.42
N GLU A 42 -7.96 -0.86 2.85
CA GLU A 42 -7.50 -1.92 1.95
C GLU A 42 -8.70 -2.49 1.18
N ILE A 43 -8.98 -1.93 0.00
CA ILE A 43 -10.28 -2.08 -0.68
C ILE A 43 -10.67 -3.53 -0.99
N LEU A 44 -9.68 -4.39 -1.22
CA LEU A 44 -9.85 -5.80 -1.56
C LEU A 44 -9.55 -6.74 -0.38
N HIS A 45 -9.48 -6.23 0.85
CA HIS A 45 -9.30 -7.07 2.03
C HIS A 45 -10.58 -7.87 2.33
N GLY A 46 -10.42 -9.13 2.73
CA GLY A 46 -11.53 -10.08 2.91
C GLY A 46 -12.35 -9.93 4.20
N ASP A 47 -12.06 -8.93 5.03
CA ASP A 47 -12.86 -8.68 6.24
C ASP A 47 -14.05 -7.79 5.89
N LEU A 48 -15.22 -8.42 5.95
CA LEU A 48 -16.54 -7.90 5.58
C LEU A 48 -17.12 -6.92 6.61
N SER A 49 -16.54 -6.81 7.81
CA SER A 49 -17.05 -5.87 8.83
C SER A 49 -16.79 -4.39 8.50
N ARG A 50 -16.07 -4.10 7.40
CA ARG A 50 -15.69 -2.75 7.00
C ARG A 50 -16.58 -2.25 5.84
N PRO A 51 -17.31 -1.13 6.02
CA PRO A 51 -18.38 -0.72 5.11
C PRO A 51 -17.91 -0.30 3.71
N PHE A 52 -16.67 0.17 3.57
CA PHE A 52 -16.16 0.69 2.30
C PHE A 52 -15.27 -0.27 1.54
N ARG A 53 -15.22 -1.56 1.89
CA ARG A 53 -14.44 -2.55 1.14
C ARG A 53 -15.28 -3.18 0.03
N PHE A 54 -14.62 -3.50 -1.08
CA PHE A 54 -15.26 -4.09 -2.25
C PHE A 54 -15.96 -5.41 -1.94
N TYR A 55 -15.37 -6.30 -1.15
CA TYR A 55 -15.99 -7.60 -0.88
C TYR A 55 -17.21 -7.52 0.04
N GLN A 56 -17.32 -6.47 0.87
CA GLN A 56 -18.57 -6.19 1.58
C GLN A 56 -19.68 -5.81 0.59
N PHE A 57 -19.36 -4.95 -0.39
CA PHE A 57 -20.29 -4.62 -1.48
C PHE A 57 -20.69 -5.84 -2.31
N VAL A 58 -19.74 -6.75 -2.61
CA VAL A 58 -20.03 -8.02 -3.31
C VAL A 58 -20.96 -8.89 -2.47
N ALA A 59 -20.74 -9.02 -1.16
CA ALA A 59 -21.59 -9.80 -0.27
C ALA A 59 -23.03 -9.26 -0.23
N GLU A 60 -23.20 -7.94 -0.13
CA GLU A 60 -24.52 -7.29 -0.15
C GLU A 60 -25.24 -7.45 -1.50
N ALA A 61 -24.50 -7.38 -2.61
CA ALA A 61 -25.05 -7.63 -3.93
C ALA A 61 -25.45 -9.11 -4.09
N ALA A 62 -24.62 -10.04 -3.64
CA ALA A 62 -24.85 -11.48 -3.70
C ALA A 62 -26.03 -11.94 -2.82
N ALA A 63 -26.30 -11.23 -1.72
CA ALA A 63 -27.49 -11.49 -0.89
C ALA A 63 -28.80 -11.22 -1.65
N ARG A 64 -28.78 -10.37 -2.69
CA ARG A 64 -29.93 -10.08 -3.55
C ARG A 64 -29.96 -10.95 -4.81
N ASP A 65 -28.78 -11.25 -5.35
CA ASP A 65 -28.60 -12.11 -6.51
C ASP A 65 -27.34 -12.99 -6.33
N PRO A 66 -27.50 -14.25 -5.89
CA PRO A 66 -26.38 -15.15 -5.61
C PRO A 66 -25.42 -15.37 -6.79
N ALA A 67 -25.86 -15.19 -8.03
CA ALA A 67 -24.99 -15.35 -9.20
C ALA A 67 -23.82 -14.34 -9.20
N LEU A 68 -24.01 -13.17 -8.57
CA LEU A 68 -23.02 -12.10 -8.49
C LEU A 68 -21.78 -12.48 -7.66
N ILE A 69 -21.80 -13.59 -6.90
CA ILE A 69 -20.60 -14.12 -6.26
C ILE A 69 -19.54 -14.56 -7.28
N HIS A 70 -19.97 -14.96 -8.49
CA HIS A 70 -19.07 -15.51 -9.50
C HIS A 70 -18.08 -14.44 -9.99
N PRO A 71 -16.76 -14.72 -10.03
CA PRO A 71 -15.71 -13.75 -10.36
C PRO A 71 -15.92 -13.01 -11.69
N GLN A 72 -16.58 -13.63 -12.67
CA GLN A 72 -16.89 -13.00 -13.96
C GLN A 72 -17.68 -11.68 -13.82
N HIS A 73 -18.42 -11.48 -12.74
CA HIS A 73 -19.20 -10.27 -12.49
C HIS A 73 -18.41 -9.20 -11.72
N HIS A 74 -17.25 -9.54 -11.13
CA HIS A 74 -16.55 -8.66 -10.19
C HIS A 74 -16.06 -7.37 -10.86
N ALA A 75 -15.65 -7.39 -12.12
CA ALA A 75 -15.28 -6.17 -12.85
C ALA A 75 -16.48 -5.21 -13.01
N ALA A 76 -17.68 -5.73 -13.28
CA ALA A 76 -18.89 -4.92 -13.36
C ALA A 76 -19.34 -4.43 -11.97
N LEU A 77 -19.26 -5.30 -10.95
CA LEU A 77 -19.53 -4.94 -9.56
C LEU A 77 -18.58 -3.87 -9.04
N PHE A 78 -17.30 -3.92 -9.41
CA PHE A 78 -16.31 -2.92 -8.99
C PHE A 78 -16.68 -1.53 -9.51
N ARG A 79 -17.12 -1.43 -10.77
CA ARG A 79 -17.62 -0.16 -11.33
C ARG A 79 -18.84 0.35 -10.55
N ARG A 80 -19.81 -0.52 -10.27
CA ARG A 80 -21.00 -0.18 -9.47
C ARG A 80 -20.63 0.26 -8.04
N TYR A 81 -19.64 -0.39 -7.44
CA TYR A 81 -19.11 -0.04 -6.13
C TYR A 81 -18.50 1.37 -6.13
N ILE A 82 -17.69 1.71 -7.14
CA ILE A 82 -17.14 3.08 -7.27
C ILE A 82 -18.27 4.12 -7.39
N GLU A 83 -19.29 3.86 -8.21
CA GLU A 83 -20.44 4.76 -8.34
C GLU A 83 -21.22 4.92 -7.02
N ALA A 84 -21.36 3.83 -6.24
CA ALA A 84 -21.98 3.89 -4.92
C ALA A 84 -21.18 4.79 -3.96
N LEU A 85 -19.85 4.66 -3.93
CA LEU A 85 -18.99 5.53 -3.12
C LEU A 85 -19.06 7.00 -3.54
N ARG A 86 -19.13 7.27 -4.86
CA ARG A 86 -19.28 8.62 -5.41
C ARG A 86 -20.59 9.26 -4.95
N ALA A 87 -21.69 8.50 -5.01
CA ALA A 87 -22.99 8.97 -4.58
C ALA A 87 -23.04 9.27 -3.07
N GLU A 88 -22.31 8.52 -2.25
CA GLU A 88 -22.28 8.70 -0.79
C GLU A 88 -21.38 9.86 -0.33
N HIS A 89 -20.19 10.04 -0.92
CA HIS A 89 -19.18 10.98 -0.39
C HIS A 89 -18.98 12.24 -1.24
N GLY A 90 -19.21 12.19 -2.56
CA GLY A 90 -19.05 13.34 -3.46
C GLY A 90 -17.64 13.96 -3.54
N GLY A 91 -16.62 13.29 -3.00
CA GLY A 91 -15.24 13.80 -2.90
C GLY A 91 -14.18 12.79 -3.33
N LYS A 92 -12.90 13.06 -3.03
CA LYS A 92 -11.79 12.17 -3.37
C LYS A 92 -11.93 10.82 -2.65
N LEU A 93 -11.66 9.71 -3.34
CA LEU A 93 -11.71 8.33 -2.83
C LEU A 93 -10.30 7.75 -2.74
N ALA A 94 -9.80 7.49 -1.52
CA ALA A 94 -8.45 6.96 -1.28
C ALA A 94 -8.49 5.45 -1.03
N MET A 95 -7.98 4.68 -1.99
CA MET A 95 -8.05 3.23 -2.03
C MET A 95 -6.66 2.60 -1.88
N ASP A 96 -6.44 1.82 -0.83
CA ASP A 96 -5.20 1.07 -0.64
C ASP A 96 -5.30 -0.30 -1.33
N VAL A 97 -4.39 -0.57 -2.27
CA VAL A 97 -4.34 -1.79 -3.06
C VAL A 97 -3.03 -2.52 -2.83
N LYS A 98 -3.14 -3.72 -2.26
CA LYS A 98 -1.99 -4.59 -2.06
C LYS A 98 -1.63 -5.35 -3.32
N TYR A 99 -0.35 -5.68 -3.47
CA TYR A 99 0.12 -6.46 -4.62
C TYR A 99 -0.60 -7.80 -4.78
N PHE A 100 -0.87 -8.50 -3.68
CA PHE A 100 -1.62 -9.77 -3.74
C PHE A 100 -3.02 -9.59 -4.31
N ALA A 101 -3.57 -8.38 -4.21
CA ALA A 101 -4.94 -8.08 -4.59
C ALA A 101 -5.10 -7.67 -6.06
N LEU A 102 -3.99 -7.40 -6.77
CA LEU A 102 -4.03 -6.88 -8.14
C LEU A 102 -4.80 -7.79 -9.11
N ASN A 103 -4.74 -9.11 -8.90
CA ASN A 103 -5.37 -10.11 -9.77
C ASN A 103 -6.66 -10.71 -9.19
N LEU A 104 -7.20 -10.16 -8.09
CA LEU A 104 -8.40 -10.71 -7.45
C LEU A 104 -9.69 -10.40 -8.22
N ILE A 105 -9.68 -9.37 -9.05
CA ILE A 105 -10.77 -9.09 -10.01
C ILE A 105 -10.29 -9.60 -11.38
N PRO A 106 -10.94 -10.63 -11.97
CA PRO A 106 -10.54 -11.13 -13.26
C PRO A 106 -10.88 -10.14 -14.39
N GLY A 107 -10.08 -10.20 -15.47
CA GLY A 107 -10.33 -9.45 -16.70
C GLY A 107 -9.58 -8.12 -16.78
N GLY A 108 -8.32 -8.16 -17.23
CA GLY A 108 -7.60 -6.96 -17.68
C GLY A 108 -8.14 -6.47 -19.02
N LEU A 109 -8.22 -5.15 -19.21
CA LEU A 109 -8.63 -4.55 -20.49
C LEU A 109 -7.49 -4.57 -21.52
N GLY A 110 -6.25 -4.83 -21.09
CA GLY A 110 -5.08 -4.88 -21.97
C GLY A 110 -3.97 -5.79 -21.46
N GLY A 111 -4.30 -7.01 -21.00
CA GLY A 111 -3.34 -8.04 -20.58
C GLY A 111 -2.62 -7.78 -19.24
N GLY A 112 -3.01 -6.73 -18.50
CA GLY A 112 -2.52 -6.44 -17.15
C GLY A 112 -3.57 -6.73 -16.06
N PRO A 113 -3.23 -6.51 -14.77
CA PRO A 113 -4.21 -6.63 -13.69
C PRO A 113 -5.34 -5.60 -13.83
N PHE A 114 -6.59 -6.01 -13.59
CA PHE A 114 -7.79 -5.18 -13.79
C PHE A 114 -7.68 -3.81 -13.12
N LEU A 115 -7.20 -3.74 -11.87
CA LEU A 115 -7.14 -2.47 -11.14
C LEU A 115 -6.15 -1.47 -11.73
N ILE A 116 -5.04 -1.94 -12.32
CA ILE A 116 -4.06 -1.06 -13.00
C ILE A 116 -4.67 -0.54 -14.30
N ASP A 117 -5.26 -1.43 -15.09
CA ASP A 117 -5.93 -1.06 -16.34
C ASP A 117 -7.11 -0.10 -16.07
N TYR A 118 -7.86 -0.33 -14.99
CA TYR A 118 -8.95 0.53 -14.56
C TYR A 118 -8.45 1.91 -14.12
N ALA A 119 -7.41 1.97 -13.28
CA ALA A 119 -6.80 3.24 -12.87
C ALA A 119 -6.30 4.06 -14.06
N ALA A 120 -5.67 3.40 -15.04
CA ALA A 120 -5.22 4.03 -16.29
C ALA A 120 -6.40 4.57 -17.11
N ALA A 121 -7.44 3.74 -17.33
CA ALA A 121 -8.62 4.11 -18.11
C ALA A 121 -9.40 5.28 -17.47
N GLN A 122 -9.46 5.34 -16.14
CA GLN A 122 -10.09 6.43 -15.40
C GLN A 122 -9.18 7.65 -15.24
N ARG A 123 -7.94 7.59 -15.71
CA ARG A 123 -6.90 8.63 -15.49
C ARG A 123 -6.79 9.01 -14.01
N ALA A 124 -6.92 8.01 -13.15
CA ALA A 124 -6.93 8.16 -11.70
C ALA A 124 -5.58 8.64 -11.18
N HIS A 125 -5.56 9.28 -10.02
CA HIS A 125 -4.31 9.49 -9.31
C HIS A 125 -3.75 8.13 -8.86
N VAL A 126 -2.48 7.89 -9.15
CA VAL A 126 -1.79 6.65 -8.80
C VAL A 126 -0.56 7.00 -7.97
N VAL A 127 -0.45 6.40 -6.78
CA VAL A 127 0.72 6.52 -5.91
C VAL A 127 1.22 5.13 -5.57
N LEU A 128 2.45 4.81 -5.95
CA LEU A 128 3.14 3.58 -5.57
C LEU A 128 4.01 3.87 -4.34
N ILE A 129 3.80 3.12 -3.26
CA ILE A 129 4.64 3.20 -2.07
C ILE A 129 5.56 1.99 -1.98
N LEU A 130 6.86 2.28 -2.01
CA LEU A 130 7.92 1.30 -1.90
C LEU A 130 8.64 1.46 -0.56
N ARG A 131 9.16 0.36 -0.04
CA ARG A 131 10.09 0.37 1.11
C ARG A 131 11.38 -0.31 0.69
N ARG A 132 12.51 0.39 0.72
CA ARG A 132 13.77 -0.13 0.19
C ARG A 132 14.33 -1.24 1.08
N ASN A 133 14.25 -1.07 2.40
CA ASN A 133 14.73 -2.06 3.35
C ASN A 133 13.74 -3.24 3.46
N LYS A 134 13.97 -4.30 2.67
CA LYS A 134 13.11 -5.49 2.61
C LYS A 134 13.22 -6.36 3.85
N LEU A 135 14.42 -6.47 4.45
CA LEU A 135 14.59 -7.16 5.72
C LEU A 135 13.67 -6.58 6.81
N ARG A 136 13.62 -5.25 6.91
CA ARG A 136 12.75 -4.54 7.88
C ARG A 136 11.26 -4.73 7.58
N MET A 137 10.90 -4.88 6.31
CA MET A 137 9.55 -5.23 5.90
C MET A 137 9.18 -6.66 6.34
N ILE A 138 10.04 -7.64 6.06
CA ILE A 138 9.87 -9.06 6.44
C ILE A 138 9.71 -9.17 7.96
N VAL A 139 10.66 -8.63 8.73
CA VAL A 139 10.59 -8.65 10.21
C VAL A 139 9.30 -7.99 10.69
N SER A 140 8.93 -6.85 10.11
CA SER A 140 7.72 -6.15 10.51
C SER A 140 6.44 -6.91 10.20
N GLU A 141 6.41 -7.71 9.14
CA GLU A 141 5.26 -8.55 8.78
C GLU A 141 5.16 -9.75 9.70
N ARG A 142 6.27 -10.45 9.95
CA ARG A 142 6.32 -11.59 10.89
C ARG A 142 5.92 -11.17 12.31
N LEU A 143 6.35 -10.00 12.78
CA LEU A 143 5.90 -9.43 14.05
C LEU A 143 4.38 -9.18 14.08
N ALA A 144 3.83 -8.62 13.00
CA ALA A 144 2.39 -8.35 12.92
C ALA A 144 1.58 -9.66 12.95
N GLN A 145 2.06 -10.69 12.24
CA GLN A 145 1.46 -12.03 12.27
C GLN A 145 1.54 -12.66 13.66
N ALA A 146 2.71 -12.63 14.31
CA ALA A 146 2.91 -13.22 15.63
C ALA A 146 2.09 -12.53 16.74
N THR A 147 1.81 -11.23 16.58
CA THR A 147 1.14 -10.42 17.62
C THR A 147 -0.32 -10.11 17.32
N GLY A 148 -0.78 -10.35 16.09
CA GLY A 148 -2.07 -9.88 15.60
C GLY A 148 -2.20 -8.36 15.48
N ARG A 149 -1.11 -7.59 15.67
CA ARG A 149 -1.14 -6.11 15.68
C ARG A 149 -0.56 -5.53 14.40
N TRP A 150 -1.42 -4.83 13.65
CA TRP A 150 -1.07 -4.27 12.34
C TRP A 150 -0.80 -2.77 12.35
N SER A 151 -1.35 -2.01 13.29
CA SER A 151 -1.09 -0.56 13.45
C SER A 151 -1.21 -0.13 14.91
N ALA A 152 -0.67 1.05 15.21
CA ALA A 152 -0.84 1.75 16.48
C ALA A 152 -1.01 3.24 16.19
N ASP A 153 -2.18 3.75 16.55
CA ASP A 153 -2.55 5.16 16.56
C ASP A 153 -2.17 5.84 17.90
N ARG A 154 -1.81 5.05 18.93
CA ARG A 154 -1.40 5.55 20.24
C ARG A 154 -0.26 4.74 20.85
N PRO A 155 0.63 5.35 21.66
CA PRO A 155 1.76 4.67 22.28
C PRO A 155 1.35 3.48 23.15
N GLU A 156 0.21 3.56 23.85
CA GLU A 156 -0.25 2.50 24.77
C GLU A 156 -0.65 1.21 24.03
N ARG A 157 -0.88 1.30 22.72
CA ARG A 157 -1.13 0.13 21.85
C ARG A 157 0.15 -0.50 21.32
N LEU A 158 1.32 0.06 21.61
CA LEU A 158 2.59 -0.63 21.37
C LEU A 158 2.77 -1.74 22.41
N LEU A 159 3.32 -2.87 21.98
CA LEU A 159 3.64 -3.95 22.90
C LEU A 159 4.87 -3.57 23.73
N ALA A 160 4.75 -3.62 25.04
CA ALA A 160 5.87 -3.38 25.96
C ALA A 160 7.03 -4.37 25.73
N LYS A 161 6.70 -5.62 25.35
CA LYS A 161 7.67 -6.63 24.95
C LYS A 161 7.22 -7.30 23.66
N LYS A 162 8.06 -7.23 22.63
CA LYS A 162 7.79 -7.87 21.33
C LYS A 162 8.43 -9.25 21.30
N PRO A 163 7.78 -10.24 20.66
CA PRO A 163 8.45 -11.50 20.37
C PRO A 163 9.62 -11.24 19.42
N LYS A 164 10.67 -12.05 19.55
CA LYS A 164 11.73 -12.09 18.54
C LYS A 164 11.22 -12.84 17.31
N VAL A 165 11.59 -12.37 16.12
CA VAL A 165 11.27 -13.03 14.86
C VAL A 165 12.35 -14.04 14.52
N GLU A 166 11.93 -15.27 14.27
CA GLU A 166 12.78 -16.29 13.68
C GLU A 166 12.82 -16.10 12.16
N LEU A 167 14.04 -16.03 11.62
CA LEU A 167 14.32 -15.93 10.20
C LEU A 167 15.28 -17.06 9.83
N ALA A 168 15.09 -17.66 8.66
CA ALA A 168 15.99 -18.69 8.13
C ALA A 168 17.15 -18.02 7.37
N PRO A 169 18.40 -18.07 7.88
CA PRO A 169 19.54 -17.39 7.25
C PRO A 169 19.77 -17.83 5.81
N GLU A 170 19.55 -19.10 5.49
CA GLU A 170 19.72 -19.67 4.16
C GLU A 170 18.65 -19.24 3.14
N ARG A 171 17.54 -18.64 3.60
CA ARG A 171 16.43 -18.21 2.73
C ARG A 171 16.30 -16.69 2.60
N ILE A 172 16.91 -15.92 3.52
CA ILE A 172 16.62 -14.49 3.65
C ILE A 172 16.97 -13.68 2.41
N VAL A 173 18.07 -14.01 1.73
CA VAL A 173 18.49 -13.36 0.48
C VAL A 173 17.43 -13.59 -0.60
N ALA A 174 17.00 -14.83 -0.81
CA ALA A 174 16.00 -15.18 -1.82
C ALA A 174 14.65 -14.51 -1.54
N GLU A 175 14.24 -14.39 -0.27
CA GLU A 175 13.02 -13.68 0.15
C GLU A 175 13.12 -12.18 -0.15
N ILE A 176 14.25 -11.54 0.16
CA ILE A 176 14.51 -10.13 -0.19
C ILE A 176 14.43 -9.90 -1.70
N GLU A 177 15.10 -10.73 -2.48
CA GLU A 177 15.12 -10.62 -3.94
C GLU A 177 13.74 -10.86 -4.55
N ALA A 178 12.96 -11.81 -4.01
CA ALA A 178 11.58 -12.04 -4.45
C ALA A 178 10.73 -10.78 -4.24
N LEU A 179 10.88 -10.11 -3.10
CA LEU A 179 10.19 -8.85 -2.83
C LEU A 179 10.63 -7.74 -3.78
N GLN A 180 11.93 -7.63 -4.08
CA GLN A 180 12.42 -6.67 -5.06
C GLN A 180 11.93 -6.99 -6.49
N ARG A 181 11.83 -8.26 -6.86
CA ARG A 181 11.30 -8.69 -8.16
C ARG A 181 9.85 -8.26 -8.35
N MET A 182 8.96 -8.49 -7.37
CA MET A 182 7.57 -8.05 -7.58
C MET A 182 7.42 -6.52 -7.51
N ASP A 183 8.31 -5.79 -6.82
CA ASP A 183 8.32 -4.32 -6.91
C ASP A 183 8.61 -3.87 -8.35
N ARG A 184 9.61 -4.48 -8.99
CA ARG A 184 9.94 -4.20 -10.40
C ARG A 184 8.76 -4.51 -11.32
N VAL A 185 8.15 -5.68 -11.15
CA VAL A 185 6.97 -6.09 -11.96
C VAL A 185 5.83 -5.09 -11.82
N VAL A 186 5.50 -4.65 -10.60
CA VAL A 186 4.43 -3.66 -10.40
C VAL A 186 4.82 -2.32 -11.03
N LEU A 187 6.07 -1.90 -10.89
CA LEU A 187 6.56 -0.66 -11.48
C LEU A 187 6.50 -0.70 -13.03
N GLU A 188 6.82 -1.83 -13.64
CA GLU A 188 6.64 -2.09 -15.07
C GLU A 188 5.16 -2.06 -15.49
N MET A 189 4.27 -2.68 -14.71
CA MET A 189 2.81 -2.64 -14.96
C MET A 189 2.26 -1.22 -14.93
N LEU A 190 2.78 -0.37 -14.03
CA LEU A 190 2.45 1.05 -13.95
C LEU A 190 3.02 1.88 -15.10
N GLY A 191 3.76 1.30 -16.04
CA GLY A 191 4.15 1.96 -17.30
C GLY A 191 2.94 2.45 -18.12
N LYS A 192 1.75 1.88 -17.89
CA LYS A 192 0.47 2.35 -18.46
C LYS A 192 -0.07 3.63 -17.80
N THR A 193 0.49 4.02 -16.66
CA THR A 193 0.14 5.21 -15.89
C THR A 193 1.39 6.08 -15.70
N PRO A 194 1.87 6.76 -16.77
CA PRO A 194 3.12 7.53 -16.70
C PRO A 194 3.07 8.71 -15.72
N TRP A 195 1.89 9.07 -15.23
CA TRP A 195 1.68 10.08 -14.19
C TRP A 195 1.70 9.52 -12.76
N ALA A 196 1.95 8.22 -12.59
CA ALA A 196 2.06 7.60 -11.28
C ALA A 196 3.22 8.21 -10.49
N GLU A 197 2.97 8.55 -9.23
CA GLU A 197 3.98 9.04 -8.30
C GLU A 197 4.56 7.87 -7.51
N VAL A 198 5.89 7.85 -7.31
CA VAL A 198 6.55 6.85 -6.47
C VAL A 198 7.05 7.51 -5.20
N LEU A 199 6.64 6.98 -4.06
CA LEU A 199 7.10 7.39 -2.74
C LEU A 199 7.88 6.24 -2.10
N TYR A 200 8.99 6.58 -1.44
CA TYR A 200 9.75 5.63 -0.63
C TYR A 200 9.43 5.87 0.84
N TYR A 201 8.99 4.82 1.54
CA TYR A 201 8.68 4.85 2.97
C TYR A 201 9.80 5.45 3.81
N ASP A 202 11.03 5.06 3.47
CA ASP A 202 12.26 5.46 4.14
C ASP A 202 12.52 6.98 4.02
N GLU A 203 11.85 7.66 3.08
CA GLU A 203 11.92 9.10 2.79
C GLU A 203 10.59 9.82 3.06
N MET A 204 9.59 9.12 3.61
CA MET A 204 8.27 9.71 3.85
C MET A 204 8.29 10.73 4.98
N PHE A 205 9.27 10.67 5.87
CA PHE A 205 9.34 11.49 7.07
C PHE A 205 10.57 12.39 7.04
N ALA A 206 10.39 13.64 7.47
CA ALA A 206 11.49 14.55 7.77
C ALA A 206 12.09 14.24 9.16
N ALA A 207 13.26 14.82 9.44
CA ALA A 207 13.98 14.59 10.70
C ALA A 207 13.16 15.00 11.95
N ASN A 208 12.20 15.92 11.81
CA ASN A 208 11.32 16.35 12.89
C ASN A 208 10.08 15.45 13.08
N GLY A 209 9.96 14.35 12.33
CA GLY A 209 8.84 13.42 12.37
C GLY A 209 7.62 13.83 11.53
N ASP A 210 7.61 15.02 10.93
CA ASP A 210 6.60 15.42 9.96
C ASP A 210 6.79 14.64 8.64
N PHE A 211 5.78 14.66 7.77
CA PHE A 211 5.90 14.21 6.40
C PHE A 211 6.93 15.03 5.61
N SER A 212 7.70 14.38 4.76
CA SER A 212 8.67 15.03 3.88
C SER A 212 7.98 15.94 2.85
N LYS A 213 8.70 16.94 2.34
CA LYS A 213 8.17 17.87 1.32
C LYS A 213 7.64 17.15 0.08
N GLN A 214 8.27 16.03 -0.30
CA GLN A 214 7.82 15.21 -1.42
C GLN A 214 6.45 14.61 -1.15
N VAL A 215 6.25 13.98 0.01
CA VAL A 215 4.95 13.40 0.41
C VAL A 215 3.86 14.49 0.46
N GLN A 216 4.17 15.64 1.04
CA GLN A 216 3.25 16.79 1.07
C GLN A 216 2.90 17.30 -0.33
N GLY A 217 3.87 17.32 -1.25
CA GLY A 217 3.69 17.69 -2.65
C GLY A 217 2.75 16.74 -3.38
N VAL A 218 2.97 15.43 -3.23
CA VAL A 218 2.09 14.39 -3.81
C VAL A 218 0.69 14.48 -3.21
N ALA A 219 0.55 14.62 -1.89
CA ALA A 219 -0.75 14.77 -1.23
C ALA A 219 -1.53 15.99 -1.75
N ARG A 220 -0.87 17.15 -1.88
CA ARG A 220 -1.48 18.37 -2.45
C ARG A 220 -1.92 18.16 -3.89
N LYS A 221 -1.09 17.50 -4.70
CA LYS A 221 -1.39 17.18 -6.11
C LYS A 221 -2.62 16.28 -6.23
N VAL A 222 -2.69 15.18 -5.49
CA VAL A 222 -3.81 14.21 -5.61
C VAL A 222 -5.12 14.73 -5.01
N LEU A 223 -5.05 15.61 -4.01
CA LEU A 223 -6.24 16.24 -3.43
C LEU A 223 -6.72 17.46 -4.22
N GLY A 224 -5.86 18.07 -5.04
CA GLY A 224 -6.18 19.28 -5.80
C GLY A 224 -6.39 20.53 -4.93
N ARG A 225 -5.98 20.50 -3.66
CA ARG A 225 -6.16 21.60 -2.70
C ARG A 225 -5.04 21.67 -1.66
N GLY A 226 -4.94 22.82 -0.99
CA GLY A 226 -4.11 22.98 0.20
C GLY A 226 -4.66 22.18 1.39
N GLY A 227 -3.82 21.99 2.40
CA GLY A 227 -4.15 21.25 3.63
C GLY A 227 -2.99 21.27 4.61
N ASP A 228 -3.26 20.84 5.84
CA ASP A 228 -2.19 20.55 6.80
C ASP A 228 -1.68 19.13 6.57
N PHE A 229 -0.63 19.03 5.77
CA PHE A 229 -0.02 17.76 5.39
C PHE A 229 1.19 17.39 6.27
N ARG A 230 1.32 17.99 7.47
CA ARG A 230 2.57 17.87 8.23
C ARG A 230 2.65 16.61 9.06
N ARG A 231 1.65 16.29 9.87
CA ARG A 231 1.82 15.28 10.94
C ARG A 231 1.24 13.91 10.58
N PRO A 232 2.02 12.81 10.68
CA PRO A 232 1.46 11.47 10.64
C PRO A 232 0.63 11.20 11.90
N ARG A 233 -0.49 10.48 11.75
CA ARG A 233 -1.28 9.97 12.88
C ARG A 233 -0.76 8.64 13.41
N ASN A 234 -0.28 7.79 12.51
CA ASN A 234 0.24 6.48 12.87
C ASN A 234 1.68 6.56 13.39
N LEU A 235 1.92 5.81 14.46
CA LEU A 235 3.26 5.61 14.99
C LEU A 235 3.97 4.51 14.20
N LYS A 236 5.29 4.64 14.07
CA LYS A 236 6.14 3.56 13.57
C LYS A 236 6.03 2.39 14.57
N MET A 237 5.48 1.27 14.12
CA MET A 237 5.24 0.11 14.99
C MET A 237 6.52 -0.46 15.59
N ASN A 238 7.61 -0.46 14.81
CA ASN A 238 8.88 -1.11 15.15
C ASN A 238 10.05 -0.13 15.00
N PRO A 239 10.19 0.86 15.90
CA PRO A 239 11.30 1.82 15.85
C PRO A 239 12.65 1.19 16.24
N GLU A 240 12.65 0.07 16.96
CA GLU A 240 13.85 -0.60 17.49
C GLU A 240 14.79 -1.08 16.38
N ALA A 241 16.06 -1.32 16.74
CA ALA A 241 17.03 -1.87 15.82
C ALA A 241 16.63 -3.29 15.37
N LEU A 242 17.04 -3.71 14.17
CA LEU A 242 16.72 -5.05 13.66
C LEU A 242 17.30 -6.16 14.55
N SER A 243 18.49 -5.94 15.12
CA SER A 243 19.10 -6.82 16.12
C SER A 243 18.20 -7.07 17.33
N ASP A 244 17.40 -6.07 17.70
CA ASP A 244 16.47 -6.15 18.84
C ASP A 244 15.19 -6.91 18.49
N LEU A 245 14.91 -7.12 17.20
CA LEU A 245 13.68 -7.76 16.73
C LEU A 245 13.92 -9.18 16.19
N ILE A 246 15.13 -9.54 15.81
CA ILE A 246 15.48 -10.85 15.25
C ILE A 246 16.02 -11.78 16.36
N ALA A 247 15.66 -13.06 16.32
CA ALA A 247 16.07 -14.04 17.35
C ALA A 247 17.58 -14.38 17.27
N ALA A 248 18.10 -14.59 16.06
CA ALA A 248 19.51 -14.87 15.78
C ALA A 248 20.09 -13.79 14.83
N PRO A 249 20.31 -12.55 15.30
CA PRO A 249 20.67 -11.44 14.43
C PRO A 249 22.04 -11.60 13.77
N GLU A 250 23.00 -12.26 14.43
CA GLU A 250 24.34 -12.49 13.89
C GLU A 250 24.34 -13.45 12.69
N GLU A 251 23.49 -14.48 12.70
CA GLU A 251 23.36 -15.42 11.58
C GLU A 251 22.76 -14.72 10.35
N ILE A 252 21.76 -13.86 10.56
CA ILE A 252 21.18 -13.04 9.50
C ILE A 252 22.18 -12.01 8.99
N ALA A 253 22.96 -11.40 9.88
CA ALA A 253 24.02 -10.47 9.50
C ALA A 253 25.09 -11.18 8.65
N ALA A 254 25.53 -12.37 9.05
CA ALA A 254 26.48 -13.18 8.29
C ALA A 254 25.94 -13.55 6.91
N ALA A 255 24.66 -13.93 6.80
CA ALA A 255 24.02 -14.26 5.52
C ALA A 255 23.90 -13.07 4.55
N LEU A 256 23.90 -11.83 5.06
CA LEU A 256 23.68 -10.63 4.25
C LEU A 256 24.94 -9.79 3.99
N ARG A 257 25.95 -9.86 4.87
CA ARG A 257 27.12 -8.95 4.89
C ARG A 257 27.83 -8.85 3.55
N ASP A 258 28.06 -10.00 2.91
CA ASP A 258 28.81 -10.09 1.65
C ASP A 258 27.90 -10.11 0.41
N THR A 259 26.66 -9.66 0.56
CA THR A 259 25.68 -9.56 -0.52
C THR A 259 25.36 -8.09 -0.84
N ALA A 260 24.69 -7.84 -1.96
CA ALA A 260 24.15 -6.52 -2.30
C ALA A 260 23.09 -6.00 -1.30
N HIS A 261 22.71 -6.81 -0.30
CA HIS A 261 21.68 -6.51 0.69
C HIS A 261 22.24 -6.24 2.10
N GLY A 262 23.57 -6.27 2.30
CA GLY A 262 24.20 -6.04 3.60
C GLY A 262 23.80 -4.72 4.25
N TRP A 263 23.64 -3.66 3.46
CA TRP A 263 23.18 -2.34 3.93
C TRP A 263 21.81 -2.36 4.64
N MET A 264 20.97 -3.38 4.42
CA MET A 264 19.65 -3.47 5.06
C MET A 264 19.74 -3.74 6.57
N LEU A 265 20.91 -4.16 7.08
CA LEU A 265 21.16 -4.37 8.51
C LEU A 265 21.24 -3.05 9.30
N GLU A 266 21.71 -1.97 8.68
CA GLU A 266 22.04 -0.69 9.34
C GLU A 266 20.80 0.17 9.65
N GLY A 267 19.60 -0.31 9.33
CA GLY A 267 18.36 0.25 9.86
C GLY A 267 17.87 1.55 9.20
N GLY A 268 18.40 1.93 8.04
CA GLY A 268 17.84 3.03 7.24
C GLY A 268 16.43 2.69 6.74
N GLY A 269 15.43 3.36 7.32
CA GLY A 269 14.03 3.32 6.92
C GLY A 269 13.05 3.73 7.99
#